data_AF-A0A9D7XQ36-F1
#
_entry.id   AF-A0A9D7XQ36-F1
#
_cell.length_a   1.000
_cell.length_b   1.000
_cell.length_c   1.000
_cell.angle_alpha   90.00
_cell.angle_beta   90.00
_cell.angle_gamma   90.00
#
_symmetry.space_group_name_H-M   'P 1'
#
loop_
_entity.id
_entity.type
_entity.pdbx_description
1 polymer ?
#
loop_
_entity_poly.entity_id
_entity_poly.type
_entity_poly.pdbx_seq_one_letter_code
_entity_poly.pdbx_strand_id
1 'polypeptide(L)'
;MPHLSLHGLRRSFGTLAEWVEAPTGVVAQIMGHKPSAIAEKHYRRRPLDLLRLWHSRIEAFMLEQAGIPQPEEAAEGLRLVKAR
;
A
#
# COMPACT_ATOMS: atom_id res chain seq x y z
N MET A 1 9.44 21.96 -11.95
CA MET A 1 9.09 20.54 -11.70
C MET A 1 7.67 20.31 -12.21
N PRO A 2 7.35 19.15 -12.83
CA PRO A 2 5.98 18.84 -13.19
C PRO A 2 5.06 18.96 -11.97
N HIS A 3 3.80 19.35 -12.17
CA HIS A 3 2.86 19.54 -11.08
C HIS A 3 2.63 18.23 -10.31
N LEU A 4 2.83 18.30 -9.00
CA LEU A 4 2.47 17.21 -8.09
C LEU A 4 0.94 17.10 -8.04
N SER A 5 0.42 15.89 -8.25
CA SER A 5 -1.02 15.60 -8.17
C SER A 5 -1.25 14.29 -7.43
N LEU A 6 -2.42 14.15 -6.81
CA LEU A 6 -2.84 12.89 -6.16
C LEU A 6 -2.80 11.71 -7.14
N HIS A 7 -3.20 11.94 -8.39
CA HIS A 7 -3.11 10.92 -9.44
C HIS A 7 -1.65 10.56 -9.77
N GLY A 8 -0.76 11.56 -9.83
CA GLY A 8 0.68 11.34 -10.01
C GLY A 8 1.31 10.53 -8.86
N LEU A 9 0.95 10.83 -7.61
CA LEU A 9 1.37 10.07 -6.44
C LEU A 9 0.87 8.63 -6.49
N ARG A 10 -0.41 8.42 -6.84
CA ARG A 10 -0.99 7.08 -6.97
C ARG A 10 -0.31 6.25 -8.07
N ARG A 11 0.09 6.86 -9.19
CA ARG A 11 0.88 6.17 -10.23
C ARG A 11 2.28 5.82 -9.74
N SER A 12 2.93 6.77 -9.05
CA SER A 12 4.27 6.58 -8.48
C SER A 12 4.29 5.43 -7.47
N PHE A 13 3.26 5.31 -6.63
CA PHE A 13 3.10 4.18 -5.71
C PHE A 13 3.16 2.82 -6.43
N GLY A 14 2.42 2.68 -7.54
CA GLY A 14 2.40 1.44 -8.32
C GLY A 14 3.78 1.07 -8.88
N THR A 15 4.48 2.05 -9.47
CA THR A 15 5.83 1.83 -10.01
C THR A 15 6.86 1.56 -8.92
N LEU A 16 6.77 2.24 -7.77
CA LEU A 16 7.71 2.02 -6.66
C LEU A 16 7.53 0.65 -5.99
N ALA A 17 6.31 0.11 -5.99
CA ALA A 17 6.05 -1.22 -5.45
C ALA A 17 6.75 -2.36 -6.22
N GLU A 18 7.16 -2.13 -7.46
CA GLU A 18 7.94 -3.09 -8.26
C GLU A 18 9.34 -3.31 -7.68
N TRP A 19 9.93 -2.30 -7.03
CA TRP A 19 11.26 -2.38 -6.41
C TRP A 19 11.33 -3.34 -5.22
N VAL A 20 10.18 -3.63 -4.61
CA VAL A 20 10.06 -4.64 -3.56
C VAL A 20 9.46 -5.95 -4.08
N GLU A 21 9.32 -6.10 -5.40
CA GLU A 21 8.76 -7.29 -6.05
C GLU A 21 7.31 -7.62 -5.62
N ALA A 22 6.54 -6.60 -5.24
CA ALA A 22 5.15 -6.81 -4.82
C ALA A 22 4.32 -7.35 -6.01
N PRO A 23 3.54 -8.44 -5.83
CA PRO A 23 2.72 -8.96 -6.90
C PRO A 23 1.71 -7.92 -7.41
N THR A 24 1.56 -7.78 -8.72
CA THR A 24 0.69 -6.75 -9.33
C THR A 24 -0.73 -6.74 -8.75
N GLY A 25 -1.31 -7.92 -8.51
CA GLY A 25 -2.65 -8.02 -7.94
C GLY A 25 -2.74 -7.65 -6.45
N VAL A 26 -1.64 -7.72 -5.70
CA VAL A 26 -1.57 -7.17 -4.34
C VAL A 26 -1.56 -5.65 -4.40
N VAL A 27 -0.69 -5.08 -5.25
CA VAL A 27 -0.59 -3.62 -5.45
C VAL A 27 -1.93 -3.04 -5.90
N ALA A 28 -2.57 -3.66 -6.89
CA ALA A 28 -3.88 -3.25 -7.38
C ALA A 28 -4.95 -3.26 -6.27
N GLN A 29 -4.95 -4.30 -5.42
CA GLN A 29 -5.92 -4.44 -4.34
C GLN A 29 -5.68 -3.41 -3.22
N ILE A 30 -4.42 -3.14 -2.86
CA ILE A 30 -4.05 -2.05 -1.94
C ILE A 30 -4.52 -0.69 -2.49
N MET A 31 -4.35 -0.46 -3.79
CA MET A 31 -4.76 0.78 -4.47
C MET A 31 -6.28 0.90 -4.68
N GLY A 32 -7.07 -0.06 -4.22
CA GLY A 32 -8.53 -0.08 -4.37
C GLY A 32 -9.01 -0.27 -5.81
N HIS A 33 -8.20 -0.87 -6.69
CA HIS A 33 -8.64 -1.17 -8.05
C HIS A 33 -9.72 -2.24 -8.06
N LYS A 34 -10.72 -2.03 -8.92
CA LYS A 34 -11.74 -3.05 -9.19
C LYS A 34 -11.06 -4.27 -9.84
N PRO A 35 -11.27 -5.49 -9.33
CA PRO A 35 -10.76 -6.70 -9.96
C PRO A 35 -11.21 -6.78 -11.41
N SER A 36 -10.27 -6.90 -12.33
CA SER A 36 -10.55 -6.91 -13.77
C SER A 36 -10.48 -8.32 -14.35
N ALA A 37 -9.50 -9.13 -13.92
CA ALA A 37 -9.26 -10.49 -14.40
C ALA A 37 -10.19 -11.54 -13.76
N ILE A 38 -10.56 -12.57 -14.52
CA ILE A 38 -11.46 -13.67 -14.08
C ILE A 38 -10.92 -14.35 -12.81
N ALA A 39 -9.62 -14.65 -12.76
CA ALA A 39 -8.98 -15.28 -11.61
C ALA A 39 -9.08 -14.42 -10.33
N GLU A 40 -8.98 -13.09 -10.46
CA GLU A 40 -9.09 -12.17 -9.34
C GLU A 40 -10.54 -11.97 -8.88
N LYS A 41 -11.50 -12.02 -9.81
CA LYS A 41 -12.92 -11.93 -9.48
C LYS A 41 -13.44 -13.17 -8.76
N HIS A 42 -12.98 -14.36 -9.13
CA HIS A 42 -13.64 -15.60 -8.72
C HIS A 42 -12.80 -16.52 -7.83
N TYR A 43 -11.47 -16.50 -7.94
CA TYR A 43 -10.63 -17.55 -7.33
C TYR A 43 -9.55 -17.04 -6.38
N ARG A 44 -9.11 -15.79 -6.50
CA ARG A 44 -8.05 -15.21 -5.65
C ARG A 44 -8.63 -14.26 -4.61
N ARG A 45 -8.94 -14.79 -3.42
CA ARG A 45 -9.13 -13.97 -2.22
C ARG A 45 -7.80 -13.82 -1.50
N ARG A 46 -7.30 -12.58 -1.42
CA ARG A 46 -6.09 -12.25 -0.63
C ARG A 46 -6.52 -11.83 0.78
N PRO A 47 -6.03 -12.49 1.84
CA PRO A 47 -6.34 -12.09 3.21
C PRO A 47 -5.71 -10.73 3.52
N LEU A 48 -6.28 -10.00 4.48
CA LEU A 48 -5.81 -8.67 4.87
C LEU A 48 -4.35 -8.71 5.34
N ASP A 49 -3.94 -9.76 6.05
CA ASP A 49 -2.55 -9.93 6.51
C ASP A 49 -1.55 -10.04 5.36
N LEU A 50 -1.93 -10.67 4.25
CA LEU A 50 -1.07 -10.71 3.06
C LEU A 50 -0.91 -9.30 2.46
N LEU A 51 -1.99 -8.52 2.41
CA LEU A 51 -1.93 -7.14 1.93
C LEU A 51 -1.08 -6.29 2.87
N ARG A 52 -1.23 -6.45 4.19
CA ARG A 52 -0.47 -5.76 5.23
C ARG A 52 1.03 -6.07 5.10
N LEU A 53 1.41 -7.33 4.96
CA LEU A 53 2.79 -7.76 4.77
C LEU A 53 3.47 -6.97 3.62
N TRP A 54 2.81 -6.91 2.47
CA TRP A 54 3.35 -6.19 1.31
C TRP A 54 3.30 -4.68 1.49
N HIS A 55 2.23 -4.14 2.07
CA HIS A 55 2.13 -2.71 2.36
C HIS A 55 3.27 -2.24 3.26
N SER A 56 3.57 -2.96 4.34
CA SER A 56 4.68 -2.64 5.25
C SER A 56 6.05 -2.71 4.55
N ARG A 57 6.25 -3.66 3.62
CA ARG A 57 7.49 -3.72 2.83
C ARG A 57 7.64 -2.52 1.90
N ILE A 58 6.56 -2.12 1.22
CA ILE A 58 6.55 -0.95 0.33
C ILE A 58 6.84 0.33 1.12
N GLU A 59 6.14 0.53 2.24
CA GLU A 59 6.38 1.66 3.15
C GLU A 59 7.82 1.70 3.63
N ALA A 60 8.34 0.55 4.07
CA ALA A 60 9.70 0.50 4.58
C ALA A 60 10.75 0.88 3.54
N PHE A 61 10.60 0.38 2.32
CA PHE A 61 11.44 0.78 1.19
C PHE A 61 11.32 2.28 0.90
N MET A 62 10.12 2.84 0.85
CA MET A 62 9.92 4.26 0.58
C MET A 62 10.58 5.16 1.63
N LEU A 63 10.45 4.81 2.91
CA LEU A 63 11.06 5.56 4.02
C LEU A 63 12.59 5.47 3.96
N GLU A 64 13.14 4.28 3.66
CA GLU A 64 14.57 4.07 3.46
C GLU A 64 15.12 4.95 2.33
N GLN A 65 14.47 4.93 1.15
CA GLN A 65 14.90 5.76 0.01
C GLN A 65 14.80 7.26 0.29
N ALA A 66 13.89 7.66 1.18
CA ALA A 66 13.74 9.06 1.60
C ALA A 66 14.69 9.46 2.75
N GLY A 67 15.45 8.53 3.33
CA GLY A 67 16.27 8.78 4.52
C GLY A 67 15.44 9.09 5.77
N ILE A 68 14.19 8.61 5.82
CA ILE A 68 13.26 8.82 6.93
C ILE A 68 13.30 7.59 7.84
N PRO A 69 13.45 7.75 9.17
CA PRO A 69 13.41 6.62 10.09
C PRO A 69 12.03 5.96 10.10
N GLN A 70 12.01 4.65 10.37
CA GLN A 70 10.76 3.91 10.56
C GLN A 70 9.99 4.49 11.75
N PRO A 71 8.65 4.61 11.66
CA PRO A 71 7.85 4.92 12.82
C PRO A 71 8.00 3.80 13.85
N GLU A 72 8.07 4.16 15.13
CA GLU A 72 7.93 3.19 16.20
C GLU A 72 6.58 2.51 16.07
N GLU A 73 6.55 1.20 16.27
CA GLU A 73 5.31 0.43 16.24
C GLU A 73 4.40 1.01 17.34
N ALA A 74 3.29 1.64 16.92
CA ALA A 74 2.43 2.35 17.85
C ALA A 74 1.90 1.36 18.89
N ALA A 75 2.35 1.50 20.14
CA ALA A 75 1.92 0.67 21.27
C ALA A 75 0.41 0.81 21.57
N GLU A 76 -0.25 1.83 21.02
CA GLU A 76 -1.65 2.13 21.27
C GLU A 76 -2.52 1.69 20.09
N GLY A 77 -3.41 0.73 20.37
CA GLY A 77 -4.53 0.38 19.50
C GLY A 77 -5.51 1.53 19.30
N LEU A 78 -6.67 1.22 18.71
CA LEU A 78 -7.72 2.19 18.38
C LEU A 78 -7.97 3.22 19.52
N ARG A 79 -7.63 4.48 19.26
CA ARG A 79 -7.96 5.59 20.15
C ARG A 79 -9.43 5.95 19.99
N LEU A 80 -10.20 5.83 21.07
CA LEU A 80 -11.58 6.33 21.12
C LEU A 80 -11.57 7.85 20.97
N VAL A 81 -12.10 8.35 19.85
CA VAL A 81 -12.39 9.78 19.67
C VAL A 81 -13.83 10.01 20.08
N LYS A 82 -14.08 10.86 21.08
CA LYS A 82 -15.45 11.25 21.44
C LYS A 82 -16.10 11.92 20.23
N ALA A 83 -17.25 11.41 19.80
CA ALA A 83 -18.10 12.10 18.83
C ALA A 83 -18.49 13.47 19.43
N ARG A 84 -18.32 14.53 18.62
CA ARG A 84 -18.71 15.89 18.99
C ARG A 84 -20.18 16.12 18.66
#